data_AF-A0A075I910-F1
#
_entry.id   AF-A0A075I910-F1
#
_cell.length_a   1.000
_cell.length_b   1.000
_cell.length_c   1.000
_cell.angle_alpha   90.00
_cell.angle_beta   90.00
_cell.angle_gamma   90.00
#
_symmetry.space_group_name_H-M   'P 1'
#
loop_
_entity.id
_entity.type
_entity.pdbx_description
1 polymer ?
#
loop_
_entity_poly.entity_id
_entity_poly.type
_entity_poly.pdbx_seq_one_letter_code
_entity_poly.pdbx_strand_id
1 'polypeptide(L)'
;MVFWRKKSIMAVEITTVALVLSSLALVPFLQTDEQATSHPCPETHKLFCNSFFVDAVYEPENNIVKITYSDNSKMTSLAALEILGMEETFHKEFSQQSFVEIVRFDSAPKYGWASMPVVFSINHEGLGKIELKTEIHPYDEPKPKVIYSIISHSEQRNTYTEFMEDRETEKNKP
;
A
#
# COMPACT_ATOMS: atom_id res chain seq x y z
N MET A 1 26.68 -20.67 83.21
CA MET A 1 27.61 -19.99 82.28
C MET A 1 27.18 -20.36 80.87
N VAL A 2 26.26 -19.63 80.24
CA VAL A 2 26.47 -18.44 79.38
C VAL A 2 27.69 -18.54 78.48
N PHE A 3 27.48 -18.84 77.20
CA PHE A 3 28.15 -18.13 76.11
C PHE A 3 27.16 -17.96 74.94
N TRP A 4 26.86 -16.69 74.66
CA TRP A 4 26.07 -16.18 73.54
C TRP A 4 27.02 -15.38 72.64
N ARG A 5 26.87 -15.47 71.32
CA ARG A 5 26.87 -14.37 70.31
C ARG A 5 26.82 -15.01 68.91
N LYS A 6 25.76 -14.78 68.10
CA LYS A 6 25.50 -13.61 67.20
C LYS A 6 26.67 -13.35 66.24
N LYS A 7 26.51 -12.97 64.98
CA LYS A 7 25.47 -12.95 63.92
C LYS A 7 26.24 -12.42 62.68
N SER A 8 25.71 -12.65 61.48
CA SER A 8 26.19 -12.23 60.15
C SER A 8 26.94 -10.89 60.02
N ILE A 9 27.94 -10.86 59.11
CA ILE A 9 28.61 -9.67 58.57
C ILE A 9 28.75 -9.89 57.04
N MET A 10 27.95 -9.23 56.19
CA MET A 10 28.05 -7.91 55.53
C MET A 10 28.75 -7.92 54.15
N ALA A 11 28.07 -7.25 53.22
CA ALA A 11 28.35 -6.95 51.81
C ALA A 11 29.80 -6.71 51.40
N VAL A 12 30.12 -7.13 50.17
CA VAL A 12 31.28 -6.67 49.40
C VAL A 12 30.78 -6.09 48.08
N GLU A 13 30.86 -4.78 47.94
CA GLU A 13 30.99 -4.08 46.67
C GLU A 13 32.28 -3.24 46.74
N ILE A 14 33.26 -3.51 45.88
CA ILE A 14 34.21 -2.49 45.39
C ILE A 14 34.56 -2.79 43.92
N THR A 15 34.03 -1.92 43.08
CA THR A 15 34.39 -1.50 41.71
C THR A 15 35.81 -1.86 41.23
N THR A 16 35.92 -2.55 40.09
CA THR A 16 37.12 -2.52 39.24
C THR A 16 36.80 -1.76 37.95
N VAL A 17 37.66 -0.78 37.69
CA VAL A 17 37.65 0.20 36.61
C VAL A 17 37.76 -0.45 35.23
N ALA A 18 37.07 0.16 34.26
CA ALA A 18 37.07 -0.21 32.85
C ALA A 18 38.48 -0.26 32.22
N LEU A 19 38.77 -1.35 31.50
CA LEU A 19 39.67 -1.33 30.36
C LEU A 19 38.93 -1.90 29.16
N VAL A 20 38.51 -0.98 28.30
CA VAL A 20 38.03 -1.21 26.95
C VAL A 20 39.16 -1.83 26.15
N LEU A 21 38.99 -3.07 25.70
CA LEU A 21 39.74 -3.61 24.58
C LEU A 21 38.75 -3.98 23.48
N SER A 22 38.68 -3.02 22.56
CA SER A 22 38.08 -3.08 21.24
C SER A 22 38.47 -4.37 20.51
N SER A 23 37.47 -5.19 20.22
CA SER A 23 37.41 -5.98 18.99
C SER A 23 36.09 -5.67 18.29
N LEU A 24 36.06 -4.53 17.60
CA LEU A 24 35.12 -4.32 16.49
C LEU A 24 35.44 -5.35 15.40
N ALA A 25 34.84 -6.52 15.50
CA ALA A 25 34.58 -7.31 14.30
C ALA A 25 33.42 -6.61 13.59
N LEU A 26 33.76 -5.68 12.71
CA LEU A 26 32.86 -5.22 11.65
C LEU A 26 32.55 -6.44 10.78
N VAL A 27 31.54 -7.22 11.18
CA VAL A 27 30.77 -7.97 10.21
C VAL A 27 30.12 -6.89 9.36
N PRO A 28 30.46 -6.76 8.05
CA PRO A 28 29.63 -5.95 7.19
C PRO A 28 28.27 -6.62 7.24
N PHE A 29 27.36 -5.98 7.97
CA PHE A 29 25.93 -6.17 7.86
C PHE A 29 25.70 -6.24 6.35
N LEU A 30 25.25 -7.40 5.86
CA LEU A 30 24.70 -7.49 4.53
C LEU A 30 23.51 -6.55 4.55
N GLN A 31 23.78 -5.30 4.17
CA GLN A 31 22.78 -4.33 3.83
C GLN A 31 22.22 -4.88 2.52
N THR A 32 21.23 -5.76 2.66
CA THR A 32 20.28 -6.01 1.59
C THR A 32 19.70 -4.64 1.32
N ASP A 33 20.26 -3.96 0.32
CA ASP A 33 19.65 -2.81 -0.30
C ASP A 33 18.40 -3.37 -0.99
N GLU A 34 17.33 -3.57 -0.21
CA GLU A 34 15.97 -3.61 -0.73
C GLU A 34 15.60 -2.20 -1.22
N GLN A 35 16.39 -1.66 -2.14
CA GLN A 35 15.78 -0.89 -3.21
C GLN A 35 15.06 -1.91 -4.07
N ALA A 36 13.84 -2.25 -3.65
CA ALA A 36 12.79 -2.65 -4.56
C ALA A 36 12.88 -1.67 -5.73
N THR A 37 13.31 -2.16 -6.89
CA THR A 37 13.51 -1.35 -8.09
C THR A 37 12.14 -0.99 -8.62
N SER A 38 11.47 -0.06 -7.94
CA SER A 38 10.34 0.66 -8.47
C SER A 38 10.78 1.24 -9.81
N HIS A 39 9.96 1.04 -10.83
CA HIS A 39 10.21 1.63 -12.13
C HIS A 39 10.43 3.15 -11.96
N PRO A 40 11.45 3.74 -12.61
CA PRO A 40 11.73 5.17 -12.47
C PRO A 40 10.49 5.99 -12.79
N CYS A 41 10.08 6.85 -11.86
CA CYS A 41 8.94 7.72 -12.09
C CYS A 41 9.29 8.72 -13.22
N PRO A 42 8.50 8.79 -14.32
CA PRO A 42 8.72 9.78 -15.36
C PRO A 42 8.62 11.20 -14.79
N GLU A 43 9.45 12.14 -15.29
CA GLU A 43 9.43 13.54 -14.84
C GLU A 43 8.03 14.18 -14.99
N THR A 44 7.26 13.79 -16.01
CA THR A 44 5.88 14.24 -16.21
C THR A 44 4.93 13.84 -15.07
N HIS A 45 5.23 12.75 -14.35
CA HIS A 45 4.38 12.17 -13.30
C HIS A 45 4.99 12.29 -11.91
N LYS A 46 6.12 12.99 -11.77
CA LYS A 46 6.88 13.12 -10.51
C LYS A 46 6.03 13.62 -9.35
N LEU A 47 5.10 14.52 -9.63
CA LEU A 47 4.17 15.02 -8.62
C LEU A 47 3.28 13.91 -8.05
N PHE A 48 2.83 12.96 -8.86
CA PHE A 48 2.04 11.84 -8.37
C PHE A 48 2.87 10.84 -7.59
N CYS A 49 4.04 10.46 -8.09
CA CYS A 49 4.90 9.48 -7.40
C CYS A 49 5.39 9.96 -6.04
N ASN A 50 5.58 11.27 -5.87
CA ASN A 50 5.97 11.86 -4.60
C ASN A 50 4.80 11.95 -3.61
N SER A 51 3.58 12.15 -4.12
CA SER A 51 2.38 12.33 -3.29
C SER A 51 1.74 11.00 -2.90
N PHE A 52 1.68 10.02 -3.80
CA PHE A 52 0.92 8.80 -3.59
C PHE A 52 1.78 7.56 -3.55
N PHE A 53 1.48 6.69 -2.59
CA PHE A 53 1.93 5.32 -2.54
C PHE A 53 0.72 4.40 -2.64
N VAL A 54 0.72 3.51 -3.63
CA VAL A 54 -0.27 2.43 -3.74
C VAL A 54 0.41 1.11 -3.96
N ASP A 55 -0.13 0.04 -3.39
CA ASP A 55 0.39 -1.31 -3.60
C ASP A 55 -0.69 -2.37 -3.41
N ALA A 56 -0.53 -3.54 -4.03
CA ALA A 56 -1.46 -4.65 -3.91
C ALA A 56 -0.69 -5.99 -3.89
N VAL A 57 -0.48 -6.53 -2.70
CA VAL A 57 0.37 -7.70 -2.48
C VAL A 57 -0.49 -8.92 -2.18
N TYR A 58 -0.28 -10.00 -2.93
CA TYR A 58 -0.90 -11.30 -2.68
C TYR A 58 -0.06 -12.14 -1.70
N GLU A 59 -0.72 -12.62 -0.65
CA GLU A 59 -0.16 -13.52 0.36
C GLU A 59 -0.82 -14.92 0.21
N PRO A 60 -0.12 -15.91 -0.37
CA PRO A 60 -0.71 -17.20 -0.72
C PRO A 60 -1.08 -18.06 0.49
N GLU A 61 -0.42 -17.86 1.64
CA GLU A 61 -0.67 -18.66 2.86
C GLU A 61 -2.13 -18.54 3.33
N ASN A 62 -2.75 -17.37 3.13
CA ASN A 62 -4.09 -17.05 3.60
C ASN A 62 -5.06 -16.72 2.46
N ASN A 63 -4.60 -16.81 1.20
CA ASN A 63 -5.29 -16.34 0.00
C ASN A 63 -5.86 -14.92 0.17
N ILE A 64 -5.01 -14.00 0.66
CA ILE A 64 -5.41 -12.60 0.84
C ILE A 64 -4.61 -11.68 -0.07
N VAL A 65 -5.24 -10.59 -0.47
CA VAL A 65 -4.57 -9.46 -1.10
C VAL A 65 -4.62 -8.30 -0.12
N LYS A 66 -3.43 -7.80 0.23
CA LYS A 66 -3.24 -6.62 1.06
C LYS A 66 -3.02 -5.41 0.17
N ILE A 67 -4.00 -4.52 0.16
CA ILE A 67 -4.00 -3.31 -0.65
C ILE A 67 -3.65 -2.12 0.25
N THR A 68 -2.61 -1.39 -0.13
CA THR A 68 -2.12 -0.23 0.62
C THR A 68 -2.33 1.03 -0.18
N TYR A 69 -2.82 2.08 0.48
CA TYR A 69 -2.94 3.43 -0.05
C TYR A 69 -2.34 4.43 0.94
N SER A 70 -1.63 5.43 0.43
CA SER A 70 -1.18 6.58 1.22
C SER A 70 -1.01 7.82 0.35
N ASP A 71 -1.54 8.94 0.82
CA ASP A 71 -1.32 10.28 0.29
C ASP A 71 -0.51 11.12 1.29
N ASN A 72 0.74 11.38 0.93
CA ASN A 72 1.71 12.14 1.73
C ASN A 72 1.39 13.64 1.78
N SER A 73 0.63 14.16 0.81
CA SER A 73 0.22 15.57 0.79
C SER A 73 -0.93 15.86 1.75
N LYS A 74 -1.65 14.80 2.17
CA LYS A 74 -2.82 14.84 3.05
C LYS A 74 -4.00 15.64 2.48
N MET A 75 -4.10 15.71 1.16
CA MET A 75 -5.14 16.46 0.45
C MET A 75 -6.22 15.55 -0.16
N THR A 76 -6.14 14.24 0.09
CA THR A 76 -7.22 13.29 -0.23
C THR A 76 -8.43 13.54 0.66
N SER A 77 -9.56 13.84 0.01
CA SER A 77 -10.88 13.98 0.63
C SER A 77 -11.71 12.70 0.53
N LEU A 78 -11.55 11.95 -0.56
CA LEU A 78 -12.18 10.66 -0.78
C LEU A 78 -11.29 9.78 -1.67
N ALA A 79 -11.18 8.50 -1.36
CA ALA A 79 -10.61 7.48 -2.22
C ALA A 79 -11.59 6.31 -2.34
N ALA A 80 -11.99 5.96 -3.56
CA ALA A 80 -12.73 4.75 -3.88
C ALA A 80 -11.75 3.70 -4.41
N LEU A 81 -11.76 2.53 -3.80
CA LEU A 81 -10.96 1.36 -4.16
C LEU A 81 -11.82 0.36 -4.91
N GLU A 82 -11.35 -0.07 -6.07
CA GLU A 82 -12.00 -1.10 -6.88
C GLU A 82 -11.01 -2.20 -7.28
N ILE A 83 -11.49 -3.45 -7.30
CA ILE A 83 -10.76 -4.58 -7.90
C ILE A 83 -11.59 -5.08 -9.07
N LEU A 84 -11.02 -4.95 -10.27
CA LEU A 84 -11.71 -5.37 -11.49
C LEU A 84 -11.44 -6.84 -11.79
N GLY A 85 -12.33 -7.47 -12.56
CA GLY A 85 -12.19 -8.87 -12.97
C GLY A 85 -12.60 -9.89 -11.91
N MET A 86 -13.15 -9.46 -10.77
CA MET A 86 -13.86 -10.32 -9.83
C MET A 86 -15.25 -10.70 -10.36
N GLU A 87 -15.82 -11.82 -9.90
CA GLU A 87 -17.19 -12.22 -10.24
C GLU A 87 -18.20 -11.15 -9.79
N GLU A 88 -18.07 -10.70 -8.54
CA GLU A 88 -18.68 -9.48 -8.04
C GLU A 88 -17.61 -8.40 -7.90
N THR A 89 -17.84 -7.22 -8.50
CA THR A 89 -16.88 -6.13 -8.42
C THR A 89 -16.71 -5.68 -6.98
N PHE A 90 -15.48 -5.73 -6.46
CA PHE A 90 -15.16 -5.16 -5.17
C PHE A 90 -15.11 -3.63 -5.29
N HIS A 91 -15.84 -2.93 -4.41
CA HIS A 91 -15.86 -1.48 -4.35
C HIS A 91 -15.95 -1.02 -2.90
N LYS A 92 -15.10 -0.07 -2.48
CA LYS A 92 -15.14 0.50 -1.12
C LYS A 92 -14.60 1.93 -1.10
N GLU A 93 -15.27 2.80 -0.37
CA GLU A 93 -14.88 4.20 -0.21
C GLU A 93 -14.21 4.48 1.14
N PHE A 94 -13.22 5.38 1.13
CA PHE A 94 -12.46 5.81 2.30
C PHE A 94 -12.33 7.33 2.32
N SER A 95 -12.69 7.96 3.44
CA SER A 95 -12.43 9.38 3.71
C SER A 95 -11.15 9.59 4.54
N GLN A 96 -10.11 8.77 4.28
CA GLN A 96 -8.84 8.76 5.01
C GLN A 96 -7.69 8.99 4.02
N GLN A 97 -6.61 9.62 4.49
CA GLN A 97 -5.43 9.89 3.65
C GLN A 97 -4.54 8.66 3.45
N SER A 98 -4.67 7.63 4.29
CA SER A 98 -3.96 6.36 4.16
C SER A 98 -4.82 5.22 4.70
N PHE A 99 -4.72 4.04 4.10
CA PHE A 99 -5.39 2.84 4.60
C PHE A 99 -4.68 1.56 4.11
N VAL A 100 -4.99 0.46 4.81
CA VAL A 100 -4.67 -0.90 4.38
C VAL A 100 -5.98 -1.67 4.34
N GLU A 101 -6.35 -2.19 3.18
CA GLU A 101 -7.52 -3.05 2.99
C GLU A 101 -7.05 -4.48 2.75
N ILE A 102 -7.74 -5.45 3.37
CA ILE A 102 -7.46 -6.87 3.21
C ILE A 102 -8.66 -7.50 2.50
N VAL A 103 -8.44 -8.01 1.30
CA VAL A 103 -9.47 -8.69 0.51
C VAL A 103 -9.13 -10.17 0.42
N ARG A 104 -10.10 -11.04 0.71
CA ARG A 104 -9.94 -12.49 0.60
C ARG A 104 -10.31 -12.96 -0.80
N PHE A 105 -9.55 -13.89 -1.33
CA PHE A 105 -9.81 -14.58 -2.59
C PHE A 105 -9.93 -16.08 -2.33
N ASP A 106 -10.77 -16.76 -3.10
CA ASP A 106 -10.89 -18.22 -2.99
C ASP A 106 -9.65 -18.93 -3.54
N SER A 107 -9.06 -18.35 -4.59
CA SER A 107 -7.83 -18.84 -5.23
C SER A 107 -7.23 -17.76 -6.14
N ALA A 108 -6.01 -18.00 -6.61
CA ALA A 108 -5.39 -17.16 -7.63
C ALA A 108 -6.18 -17.21 -8.96
N PRO A 109 -6.29 -16.10 -9.71
CA PRO A 109 -7.08 -16.04 -10.94
C PRO A 109 -6.48 -16.91 -12.04
N LYS A 110 -7.34 -17.56 -12.83
CA LYS A 110 -6.93 -18.45 -13.93
C LYS A 110 -5.97 -17.78 -14.94
N TYR A 111 -6.19 -16.49 -15.22
CA TYR A 111 -5.39 -15.71 -16.16
C TYR A 111 -4.32 -14.84 -15.48
N GLY A 112 -4.03 -15.12 -14.21
CA GLY A 112 -3.02 -14.43 -13.41
C GLY A 112 -3.50 -13.09 -12.84
N TRP A 113 -2.71 -12.55 -11.92
CA TRP A 113 -3.05 -11.34 -11.18
C TRP A 113 -3.11 -10.06 -12.03
N ALA A 114 -2.32 -9.98 -13.10
CA ALA A 114 -2.37 -8.87 -14.05
C ALA A 114 -3.74 -8.73 -14.74
N SER A 115 -4.55 -9.80 -14.79
CA SER A 115 -5.92 -9.75 -15.32
C SER A 115 -6.94 -9.12 -14.37
N MET A 116 -6.54 -8.84 -13.12
CA MET A 116 -7.40 -8.30 -12.06
C MET A 116 -6.77 -7.04 -11.45
N PRO A 117 -6.82 -5.90 -12.18
CA PRO A 117 -6.18 -4.69 -11.72
C PRO A 117 -6.91 -4.07 -10.54
N VAL A 118 -6.15 -3.35 -9.72
CA VAL A 118 -6.63 -2.52 -8.61
C VAL A 118 -6.65 -1.07 -9.06
N VAL A 119 -7.80 -0.43 -8.87
CA VAL A 119 -8.06 0.96 -9.29
C VAL A 119 -8.40 1.80 -8.06
N PHE A 120 -7.81 2.99 -7.98
CA PHE A 120 -8.13 4.00 -6.98
C PHE A 120 -8.66 5.24 -7.69
N SER A 121 -9.92 5.59 -7.44
CA SER A 121 -10.51 6.87 -7.85
C SER A 121 -10.44 7.85 -6.68
N ILE A 122 -9.68 8.94 -6.83
CA ILE A 122 -9.33 9.83 -5.72
C ILE A 122 -9.84 11.24 -6.01
N ASN A 123 -10.54 11.81 -5.03
CA ASN A 123 -10.82 13.24 -4.96
C ASN A 123 -9.73 13.93 -4.13
N HIS A 124 -8.88 14.69 -4.80
CA HIS A 124 -7.73 15.35 -4.20
C HIS A 124 -7.84 16.87 -4.30
N GLU A 125 -7.74 17.58 -3.18
CA GLU A 125 -7.96 19.03 -3.13
C GLU A 125 -6.98 19.83 -4.01
N GLY A 126 -5.74 19.36 -4.14
CA GLY A 126 -4.72 20.01 -4.98
C GLY A 126 -4.67 19.55 -6.45
N LEU A 127 -5.28 18.41 -6.80
CA LEU A 127 -5.11 17.77 -8.12
C LEU A 127 -6.44 17.51 -8.83
N GLY A 128 -7.56 17.77 -8.17
CA GLY A 128 -8.87 17.40 -8.66
C GLY A 128 -9.11 15.89 -8.57
N LYS A 129 -9.85 15.36 -9.54
CA LYS A 129 -10.13 13.92 -9.63
C LYS A 129 -9.02 13.22 -10.38
N ILE A 130 -8.44 12.21 -9.75
CA ILE A 130 -7.36 11.41 -10.34
C ILE A 130 -7.67 9.92 -10.20
N GLU A 131 -7.10 9.13 -11.09
CA GLU A 131 -7.17 7.68 -11.05
C GLU A 131 -5.76 7.10 -10.98
N LEU A 132 -5.56 6.15 -10.06
CA LEU A 132 -4.36 5.34 -9.96
C LEU A 132 -4.71 3.90 -10.28
N LYS A 133 -3.94 3.25 -11.14
CA LYS A 133 -4.12 1.84 -11.48
C LYS A 133 -2.83 1.07 -11.27
N THR A 134 -2.93 -0.08 -10.62
CA THR A 134 -1.82 -1.04 -10.41
C THR A 134 -2.33 -2.46 -10.56
N GLU A 135 -1.41 -3.41 -10.60
CA GLU A 135 -1.69 -4.84 -10.63
C GLU A 135 -1.42 -5.47 -9.26
N ILE A 136 -2.10 -6.58 -8.98
CA ILE A 136 -1.79 -7.43 -7.82
C ILE A 136 -0.53 -8.23 -8.16
N HIS A 137 0.39 -8.37 -7.21
CA HIS A 137 1.58 -9.20 -7.38
C HIS A 137 1.88 -10.03 -6.12
N PRO A 138 2.54 -11.20 -6.25
CA PRO A 138 3.10 -11.93 -5.13
C PRO A 138 4.13 -11.09 -4.33
N TYR A 139 4.23 -11.34 -3.03
CA TYR A 139 5.18 -10.62 -2.15
C TYR A 139 6.66 -10.73 -2.58
N ASP A 140 7.03 -11.84 -3.22
CA ASP A 140 8.37 -12.10 -3.72
C ASP A 140 8.62 -11.59 -5.16
N GLU A 141 7.61 -10.99 -5.79
CA GLU A 141 7.72 -10.37 -7.10
C GLU A 141 7.89 -8.85 -7.01
N PRO A 142 8.58 -8.22 -7.98
CA PRO A 142 8.76 -6.78 -7.99
C PRO A 142 7.43 -6.06 -8.11
N LYS A 143 7.31 -4.95 -7.38
CA LYS A 143 6.14 -4.07 -7.41
C LYS A 143 5.82 -3.60 -8.84
N PRO A 144 4.58 -3.81 -9.32
CA PRO A 144 4.14 -3.35 -10.63
C PRO A 144 4.20 -1.83 -10.79
N LYS A 145 4.22 -1.39 -12.05
CA LYS A 145 4.12 0.04 -12.38
C LYS A 145 2.74 0.57 -12.02
N VAL A 146 2.71 1.74 -11.38
CA VAL A 146 1.47 2.51 -11.19
C VAL A 146 1.23 3.40 -12.42
N ILE A 147 0.02 3.34 -12.94
CA ILE A 147 -0.47 4.22 -14.01
C ILE A 147 -1.31 5.33 -13.36
N TYR A 148 -1.16 6.55 -13.87
CA TYR A 148 -1.77 7.76 -13.32
C TYR A 148 -2.58 8.47 -14.41
N SER A 149 -3.79 8.88 -14.09
CA SER A 149 -4.67 9.63 -14.99
C SER A 149 -5.35 10.78 -14.24
N ILE A 150 -5.47 11.94 -14.87
CA ILE A 150 -6.31 13.04 -14.36
C ILE A 150 -7.66 12.95 -15.08
N ILE A 151 -8.74 12.81 -14.32
CA ILE A 151 -10.08 12.76 -14.90
C ILE A 151 -10.56 14.19 -15.09
N SER A 152 -10.46 14.69 -16.32
CA SER A 152 -10.97 16.02 -16.67
C SER A 152 -12.49 15.98 -16.89
N HIS A 153 -13.17 17.11 -16.63
CA HIS A 153 -14.63 17.24 -16.73
C HIS A 153 -15.23 16.91 -18.12
N SER A 154 -14.42 16.74 -19.18
CA SER A 154 -14.89 16.35 -20.51
C SER A 154 -15.11 14.85 -20.66
N GLU A 155 -14.44 14.00 -19.88
CA GLU A 155 -14.53 12.54 -20.03
C GLU A 155 -15.80 11.98 -19.37
N GLN A 156 -16.31 12.62 -18.31
CA GLN A 156 -17.58 12.22 -17.68
C GLN A 156 -18.81 12.46 -18.57
N ARG A 157 -18.69 13.28 -19.62
CA ARG A 157 -19.84 13.69 -20.45
C ARG A 157 -20.20 12.65 -21.51
N ASN A 158 -19.27 11.79 -21.94
CA ASN A 158 -19.52 10.89 -23.07
C ASN A 158 -20.30 9.63 -22.69
N THR A 159 -20.09 9.07 -21.49
CA THR A 159 -20.78 7.82 -21.11
C THR A 159 -22.25 8.07 -20.78
N TYR A 160 -22.58 9.12 -20.02
CA TYR A 160 -23.97 9.41 -19.67
C TYR A 160 -24.83 9.90 -20.84
N THR A 161 -24.27 10.64 -21.80
CA THR A 161 -25.05 11.10 -22.97
C THR A 161 -25.32 9.95 -23.94
N GLU A 162 -24.34 9.06 -24.16
CA GLU A 162 -24.50 7.88 -25.02
C GLU A 162 -25.57 6.91 -24.47
N PHE A 163 -25.56 6.64 -23.15
CA PHE A 163 -26.60 5.83 -22.49
C PHE A 163 -28.01 6.46 -22.48
N MET A 164 -28.11 7.79 -22.64
CA MET A 164 -29.41 8.47 -22.71
C MET A 164 -29.93 8.53 -24.16
N GLU A 165 -29.05 8.73 -25.15
CA GLU A 165 -29.41 8.67 -26.58
C GLU A 165 -29.85 7.25 -27.00
N ASP A 166 -29.18 6.22 -26.51
CA ASP A 166 -29.57 4.82 -26.79
C ASP A 166 -30.97 4.48 -26.22
N ARG A 167 -31.31 5.00 -25.03
CA ARG A 167 -32.64 4.79 -24.44
C ARG A 167 -33.76 5.58 -25.10
N GLU A 168 -33.46 6.74 -25.69
CA GLU A 168 -34.44 7.52 -26.45
C GLU A 168 -34.69 6.96 -27.85
N THR A 169 -33.67 6.39 -28.50
CA THR A 169 -33.80 5.78 -29.82
C THR A 169 -34.55 4.44 -29.79
N GLU A 170 -34.40 3.64 -28.73
CA GLU A 170 -35.15 2.39 -28.55
C GLU A 170 -36.65 2.60 -28.28
N LYS A 171 -37.01 3.71 -27.60
CA LYS A 171 -38.42 4.07 -27.33
C LYS A 171 -39.18 4.62 -28.54
N ASN A 172 -38.48 5.06 -29.59
CA ASN A 172 -39.06 5.69 -30.78
C ASN A 172 -38.98 4.82 -32.04
N LYS A 173 -38.78 3.50 -31.88
CA LYS A 173 -38.86 2.57 -33.01
C LYS A 173 -40.34 2.27 -33.32
N PRO A 174 -40.82 2.48 -34.56
CA PRO A 174 -42.21 2.19 -34.96
C PRO A 174 -42.50 0.69 -34.98
#